data_AF-A0A928WKX6-F1
#
_entry.id   AF-A0A928WKX6-F1
#
_cell.length_a   1.000
_cell.length_b   1.000
_cell.length_c   1.000
_cell.angle_alpha   90.00
_cell.angle_beta   90.00
_cell.angle_gamma   90.00
#
_symmetry.space_group_name_H-M   'P 1'
#
loop_
_entity.id
_entity.type
_entity.pdbx_description
1 polymer ?
#
loop_
_entity_poly.entity_id
_entity_poly.type
_entity_poly.pdbx_seq_one_letter_code
_entity_poly.pdbx_strand_id
1 'polypeptide(L)' 'MEEHIKNIGSTLETEATQLEDKIAINSSSRPWWEQISGTFADNSVYDEAMRLGREYRNSLRSGSTELSDV' A
#
# COMPACT_ATOMS: atom_id res chain seq x y z
N MET A 1 -33.33 -19.51 14.76
CA MET A 1 -32.16 -19.59 13.86
C MET A 1 -32.13 -18.40 12.91
N GLU A 2 -33.21 -18.13 12.18
CA GLU A 2 -33.33 -16.98 11.24
C GLU A 2 -33.13 -15.60 11.90
N GLU A 3 -33.69 -15.39 13.10
CA GLU A 3 -33.54 -14.15 13.85
C GLU A 3 -32.07 -13.84 14.22
N HIS A 4 -31.31 -14.89 14.55
CA HIS A 4 -29.90 -14.76 14.92
C HIS A 4 -29.03 -14.39 13.70
N ILE A 5 -29.36 -14.91 12.53
CA ILE A 5 -28.70 -14.56 11.26
C ILE A 5 -29.00 -13.10 10.90
N LYS A 6 -30.26 -12.67 11.06
CA LYS A 6 -30.66 -11.28 10.82
C LYS A 6 -29.91 -10.30 11.72
N ASN A 7 -29.77 -10.64 13.01
CA ASN A 7 -29.06 -9.80 13.97
C ASN A 7 -27.54 -9.70 13.69
N ILE A 8 -26.91 -10.81 13.26
CA ILE A 8 -25.51 -10.81 12.84
C ILE A 8 -25.33 -9.94 11.58
N GLY A 9 -26.23 -10.07 10.60
CA GLY A 9 -26.22 -9.25 9.39
C GLY A 9 -26.33 -7.76 9.69
N SER A 10 -27.28 -7.35 10.54
CA SER A 10 -27.44 -5.94 10.92
C SER A 10 -26.25 -5.38 11.70
N THR A 11 -25.61 -6.22 12.52
CA THR A 11 -24.40 -5.83 13.26
C THR A 11 -23.24 -5.59 12.29
N LEU A 12 -23.05 -6.51 11.33
CA LEU A 12 -21.99 -6.40 10.32
C LEU A 12 -22.20 -5.21 9.37
N GLU A 13 -23.43 -4.94 8.94
CA GLU A 13 -23.74 -3.75 8.12
C GLU A 13 -23.43 -2.45 8.88
N THR A 14 -23.74 -2.42 10.16
CA THR A 14 -23.45 -1.26 11.02
C THR A 14 -21.94 -1.06 11.19
N GLU A 15 -21.19 -2.15 11.40
CA GLU A 15 -19.73 -2.10 11.50
C GLU A 15 -19.06 -1.69 10.17
N ALA A 16 -19.57 -2.19 9.04
CA ALA A 16 -19.09 -1.80 7.71
C ALA A 16 -19.30 -0.31 7.45
N THR A 17 -20.50 0.21 7.73
CA THR A 17 -20.83 1.64 7.58
C THR A 17 -19.93 2.50 8.48
N GLN A 18 -19.70 2.08 9.73
CA GLN A 18 -18.80 2.79 10.65
C GLN A 18 -17.33 2.78 10.18
N LEU A 19 -16.88 1.73 9.50
CA LEU A 19 -15.53 1.66 8.94
C LEU A 19 -15.38 2.59 7.73
N GLU A 20 -16.38 2.61 6.85
CA GLU A 20 -16.43 3.53 5.71
C GLU A 20 -16.41 5.00 6.17
N ASP A 21 -17.21 5.35 7.17
CA ASP A 21 -17.23 6.70 7.74
C ASP A 21 -15.87 7.09 8.35
N LYS A 22 -15.21 6.17 9.06
CA LYS A 22 -13.86 6.41 9.62
C LYS A 22 -12.80 6.63 8.53
N ILE A 23 -12.92 5.95 7.39
CA ILE A 23 -12.05 6.16 6.23
C ILE A 23 -12.37 7.51 5.57
N ALA A 24 -13.65 7.85 5.42
CA ALA A 24 -14.10 9.11 4.83
C ALA A 24 -13.66 10.34 5.65
N ILE A 25 -13.64 10.23 6.97
CA ILE A 25 -13.14 11.28 7.88
C ILE A 25 -11.61 11.48 7.70
N ASN A 26 -10.86 10.42 7.37
CA ASN A 26 -9.42 10.50 7.11
C ASN A 26 -9.08 10.96 5.67
N SER A 27 -10.02 10.80 4.74
CA SER A 27 -9.84 11.20 3.33
C SER A 27 -10.09 12.68 3.05
N SER A 28 -10.45 13.48 4.06
CA SER A 28 -10.45 14.96 3.95
C SER A 28 -9.05 15.55 3.95
N SER A 29 -8.01 14.75 4.19
CA SER A 29 -6.62 15.12 3.93
C SER A 29 -6.21 14.65 2.52
N ARG A 30 -5.36 15.44 1.85
CA ARG A 30 -4.76 15.05 0.55
C ARG A 30 -4.29 13.59 0.61
N PRO A 31 -4.40 12.79 -0.46
CA PRO A 31 -3.88 11.43 -0.45
C PRO A 31 -2.43 11.38 0.07
N TRP A 32 -2.10 10.38 0.88
CA TRP A 32 -0.77 10.30 1.54
C TRP A 32 0.40 10.46 0.57
N TRP A 33 0.27 9.93 -0.66
CA TRP A 33 1.30 10.03 -1.70
C TRP A 33 1.52 11.47 -2.16
N GLU A 34 0.48 12.29 -2.14
CA GLU A 34 0.54 13.72 -2.44
C GLU A 34 1.17 14.48 -1.27
N GLN A 35 0.89 14.05 -0.02
CA GLN A 35 1.48 14.65 1.18
C GLN A 35 3.00 14.45 1.26
N ILE A 36 3.51 13.30 0.84
CA ILE A 36 4.94 12.96 0.93
C ILE A 36 5.74 13.36 -0.33
N SER A 37 5.07 13.81 -1.38
CA SER A 37 5.72 14.20 -2.64
C SER A 37 6.76 15.30 -2.40
N GLY A 38 7.96 15.12 -2.94
CA GLY A 38 9.06 16.09 -2.80
C GLY A 38 9.82 16.05 -1.46
N THR A 39 9.42 15.22 -0.50
CA THR A 39 10.12 15.08 0.81
C THR A 39 11.63 14.86 0.68
N PHE A 40 12.06 14.22 -0.40
CA PHE A 40 13.45 13.87 -0.66
C PHE A 40 14.05 14.57 -1.89
N ALA A 41 13.41 15.61 -2.44
CA ALA A 41 13.79 16.21 -3.72
C ALA A 41 15.25 16.68 -3.79
N ASP A 42 15.79 17.19 -2.67
CA ASP A 42 17.17 17.70 -2.58
C ASP A 42 18.06 16.83 -1.67
N ASN A 43 17.69 15.56 -1.44
CA ASN A 43 18.41 14.68 -0.53
C ASN A 43 19.32 13.71 -1.31
N SER A 44 20.61 14.03 -1.39
CA SER A 44 21.62 13.21 -2.09
C SER A 44 21.79 11.79 -1.51
N VAL A 45 21.52 11.59 -0.22
CA VAL A 45 21.57 10.25 0.41
C VAL A 45 20.41 9.38 -0.09
N TYR A 46 19.24 9.99 -0.31
CA TYR A 46 18.08 9.29 -0.88
C TYR A 46 18.37 8.85 -2.32
N ASP A 47 18.94 9.73 -3.15
CA ASP A 47 19.31 9.41 -4.53
C ASP A 47 20.28 8.22 -4.60
N GLU A 48 21.30 8.23 -3.72
CA GLU A 48 22.29 7.16 -3.67
C GLU A 48 21.67 5.83 -3.22
N ALA A 49 20.77 5.85 -2.22
CA ALA A 49 20.03 4.66 -1.81
C ALA A 49 19.15 4.10 -2.95
N MET A 50 18.50 4.97 -3.71
CA MET A 50 17.69 4.58 -4.88
C MET A 50 18.55 4.00 -6.01
N ARG A 51 19.74 4.55 -6.24
CA ARG A 51 20.72 4.03 -7.21
C ARG A 51 21.16 2.62 -6.83
N LEU A 52 21.65 2.43 -5.60
CA LEU A 52 22.11 1.14 -5.10
C LEU A 52 21.01 0.08 -5.12
N GLY A 53 19.79 0.43 -4.69
CA GLY A 53 18.65 -0.49 -4.74
C GLY A 53 18.27 -0.89 -6.16
N ARG A 54 18.41 0.01 -7.14
CA ARG A 54 18.17 -0.29 -8.56
C ARG A 54 19.23 -1.24 -9.10
N GLU A 55 20.50 -1.01 -8.80
CA GLU A 55 21.60 -1.88 -9.20
C GLU A 55 21.42 -3.31 -8.68
N TYR A 56 21.08 -3.46 -7.40
CA TYR A 56 20.79 -4.76 -6.81
C TYR A 56 19.62 -5.49 -7.51
N ARG A 57 18.49 -4.81 -7.75
CA ARG A 57 17.36 -5.44 -8.46
C ARG A 57 17.73 -5.83 -9.89
N ASN A 58 18.54 -5.02 -10.57
CA ASN A 58 19.01 -5.32 -11.91
C ASN A 58 19.96 -6.51 -11.94
N SER A 59 20.86 -6.64 -10.96
CA SER A 59 21.76 -7.80 -10.87
C SER A 59 21.01 -9.11 -10.66
N LEU A 60 19.91 -9.08 -9.89
CA LEU A 60 19.04 -10.25 -9.72
C LEU A 60 18.29 -10.63 -11.01
N ARG A 61 17.92 -9.65 -11.84
CA ARG A 61 17.20 -9.90 -13.09
C ARG A 61 18.08 -10.62 -14.12
N SER A 62 19.37 -10.31 -14.17
CA SER A 62 20.34 -11.01 -15.02
C SER A 62 20.57 -12.47 -14.61
N GLY A 63 20.37 -12.81 -13.33
CA GLY A 63 20.45 -14.20 -12.86
C GLY A 63 19.21 -15.05 -13.18
N SER A 64 18.10 -14.43 -13.61
CA SER A 64 16.85 -15.15 -13.90
C SER A 64 16.78 -15.75 -15.31
N THR A 65 17.63 -15.32 -16.23
CA THR A 65 17.65 -15.83 -17.62
C THR A 65 18.53 -17.08 -17.78
N GLU A 66 19.49 -17.31 -16.88
CA GLU A 66 20.38 -18.49 -16.95
C GLU A 66 19.75 -19.76 -16.31
N LEU A 67 18.69 -19.63 -15.53
CA LEU A 67 18.04 -20.77 -14.82
C LEU A 67 16.75 -21.28 -15.50
N SER A 68 16.35 -20.71 -16.64
CA SER A 68 15.16 -21.15 -17.37
C SER A 68 15.44 -22.06 -18.58
N ASP A 69 16.72 -22.35 -18.87
CA ASP A 69 17.15 -23.17 -20.02
C ASP A 69 17.83 -24.50 -19.59
N VAL A 70 17.28 -25.19 -18.58
CA VAL A 70 17.60 -26.61 -18.29
C VAL A 70 16.33 -27.41 -18.02
#